data_AF-A0A382LXI8-F1
#
_entry.id   AF-A0A382LXI8-F1
#
_cell.length_a   1.000
_cell.length_b   1.000
_cell.length_c   1.000
_cell.angle_alpha   90.00
_cell.angle_beta   90.00
_cell.angle_gamma   90.00
#
_symmetry.space_group_name_H-M   'P 1'
#
loop_
_entity.id
_entity.type
_entity.pdbx_description
1 polymer ?
#
loop_
_entity_poly.entity_id
_entity_poly.type
_entity_poly.pdbx_seq_one_letter_code
_entity_poly.pdbx_strand_id
1 'polypeptide(L)'
;MNINELKEMCTKDTKIDITDLDGYSVSIPELANKYHQLAYLEKNLVRYLRSEYKIIRLSRWKYYSGKADPKEYEDEPFDLKVLKNDMDLFLDGDVQVLTIKNKMEEQEEKIKLIEDTAKVIQNASFNISNTIKWKKFLAGDLT
;
A
#
# COMPACT_ATOMS: atom_id res chain seq x y z
N MET A 1 4.30 0.65 -10.41
CA MET A 1 4.85 1.74 -9.58
C MET A 1 5.60 1.12 -8.41
N ASN A 2 6.90 1.42 -8.29
CA ASN A 2 7.71 1.08 -7.13
C ASN A 2 7.41 2.05 -5.98
N ILE A 3 7.63 1.62 -4.74
CA ILE A 3 7.48 2.47 -3.55
C ILE A 3 8.35 3.75 -3.60
N ASN A 4 9.53 3.70 -4.23
CA ASN A 4 10.41 4.87 -4.37
C ASN A 4 9.82 5.93 -5.31
N GLU A 5 9.30 5.51 -6.46
CA GLU A 5 8.61 6.39 -7.42
C GLU A 5 7.37 7.04 -6.76
N LEU A 6 6.63 6.26 -5.96
CA LEU A 6 5.50 6.76 -5.20
C LEU A 6 5.93 7.83 -4.19
N LYS A 7 7.02 7.60 -3.43
CA LYS A 7 7.56 8.58 -2.47
C LYS A 7 7.98 9.89 -3.15
N GLU A 8 8.62 9.82 -4.31
CA GLU A 8 9.01 11.00 -5.08
C GLU A 8 7.78 11.79 -5.54
N MET A 9 6.77 11.10 -6.06
CA MET A 9 5.49 11.71 -6.46
C MET A 9 4.78 12.37 -5.27
N CYS A 10 4.67 11.67 -4.13
CA CYS A 10 4.09 12.20 -2.90
C CYS A 10 4.84 13.46 -2.43
N THR A 11 6.17 13.44 -2.46
CA THR A 11 7.00 14.58 -2.03
C THR A 11 6.79 15.79 -2.93
N LYS A 12 6.69 15.56 -4.24
CA LYS A 12 6.44 16.62 -5.22
C LYS A 12 5.06 17.24 -5.03
N ASP A 13 4.02 16.42 -4.92
CA ASP A 13 2.62 16.88 -4.90
C ASP A 13 2.20 17.47 -3.54
N THR A 14 2.93 17.18 -2.46
CA THR A 14 2.67 17.77 -1.12
C THR A 14 3.47 19.04 -0.86
N LYS A 15 4.39 19.42 -1.75
CA LYS A 15 5.21 20.62 -1.59
C LYS A 15 4.37 21.86 -1.92
N ILE A 16 4.18 22.71 -0.92
CA ILE A 16 3.50 24.00 -1.06
C ILE A 16 4.53 25.08 -1.37
N ASP A 17 4.36 25.78 -2.50
CA ASP A 17 5.12 27.00 -2.81
C ASP A 17 4.46 28.22 -2.14
N ILE A 18 5.23 28.93 -1.31
CA ILE A 18 4.75 30.10 -0.56
C ILE A 18 4.44 31.28 -1.49
N THR A 19 5.01 31.31 -2.69
CA THR A 19 4.77 32.33 -3.71
C THR A 19 3.52 32.05 -4.57
N ASP A 20 3.03 30.80 -4.59
CA ASP A 20 1.85 30.38 -5.36
C ASP A 20 0.84 29.62 -4.49
N LEU A 21 0.38 30.27 -3.42
CA LEU A 21 -0.60 29.70 -2.50
C LEU A 21 -1.97 29.54 -3.16
N ASP A 22 -2.34 30.46 -4.05
CA ASP A 22 -3.63 30.48 -4.72
C ASP A 22 -3.72 29.35 -5.76
N GLY A 23 -2.68 29.21 -6.60
CA GLY A 23 -2.59 28.13 -7.59
C GLY A 23 -2.59 26.75 -6.92
N TYR A 24 -1.80 26.58 -5.85
CA TYR A 24 -1.82 25.34 -5.09
C TYR A 24 -3.21 25.07 -4.50
N SER A 25 -3.87 26.08 -3.91
CA SER A 25 -5.21 25.92 -3.32
C SER A 25 -6.25 25.41 -4.33
N VAL A 26 -6.21 25.93 -5.57
CA VAL A 26 -7.09 25.48 -6.67
C VAL A 26 -6.79 24.04 -7.09
N SER A 27 -5.52 23.61 -7.01
CA SER A 27 -5.11 22.25 -7.39
C SER A 27 -5.46 21.15 -6.37
N ILE A 28 -5.78 21.52 -5.12
CA ILE A 28 -6.03 20.55 -4.03
C ILE A 28 -7.10 19.50 -4.40
N PRO A 29 -8.28 19.85 -4.95
CA PRO A 29 -9.30 18.86 -5.29
C PRO A 29 -8.83 17.88 -6.38
N GLU A 30 -8.08 18.37 -7.37
CA GLU A 30 -7.53 17.53 -8.45
C GLU A 30 -6.49 16.56 -7.92
N LEU A 31 -5.55 17.06 -7.10
CA LEU A 31 -4.55 16.24 -6.44
C LEU A 31 -5.22 15.21 -5.50
N ALA A 32 -6.18 15.61 -4.68
CA ALA A 32 -6.90 14.68 -3.81
C ALA A 32 -7.58 13.57 -4.63
N ASN A 33 -8.26 13.91 -5.73
CA ASN A 33 -8.89 12.93 -6.62
C ASN A 33 -7.87 11.97 -7.24
N LYS A 34 -6.71 12.47 -7.68
CA LYS A 34 -5.60 11.64 -8.18
C LYS A 34 -5.19 10.57 -7.15
N TYR A 35 -4.94 10.95 -5.90
CA TYR A 35 -4.54 9.99 -4.86
C TYR A 35 -5.68 9.04 -4.46
N HIS A 36 -6.95 9.47 -4.50
CA HIS A 36 -8.09 8.57 -4.27
C HIS A 36 -8.22 7.50 -5.36
N GLN A 37 -8.03 7.88 -6.63
CA GLN A 37 -8.02 6.92 -7.75
C GLN A 37 -6.86 5.94 -7.65
N LEU A 38 -5.66 6.42 -7.33
CA LEU A 38 -4.51 5.55 -7.08
C LEU A 38 -4.79 4.57 -5.94
N ALA A 39 -5.33 5.03 -4.81
CA ALA A 39 -5.67 4.18 -3.68
C ALA A 39 -6.69 3.09 -4.09
N TYR A 40 -7.68 3.46 -4.91
CA TYR A 40 -8.67 2.50 -5.42
C TYR A 40 -8.03 1.39 -6.26
N LEU A 41 -7.15 1.76 -7.20
CA LEU A 41 -6.43 0.79 -8.04
C LEU A 41 -5.56 -0.15 -7.21
N GLU A 42 -4.77 0.40 -6.29
CA GLU A 42 -3.89 -0.41 -5.45
C GLU A 42 -4.67 -1.32 -4.49
N LYS A 43 -5.84 -0.88 -3.99
CA LYS A 43 -6.76 -1.73 -3.20
C LYS A 43 -7.30 -2.90 -4.01
N ASN A 44 -7.61 -2.69 -5.29
CA ASN A 44 -8.03 -3.79 -6.17
C ASN A 44 -6.91 -4.79 -6.38
N LEU A 45 -5.66 -4.32 -6.51
CA LEU A 45 -4.50 -5.20 -6.63
C LEU A 45 -4.28 -6.04 -5.36
N VAL A 46 -4.40 -5.46 -4.15
CA VAL A 46 -4.34 -6.24 -2.90
C VAL A 46 -5.44 -7.31 -2.84
N ARG A 47 -6.67 -6.99 -3.28
CA ARG A 47 -7.76 -7.98 -3.32
C ARG A 47 -7.44 -9.16 -4.23
N TYR A 48 -6.82 -8.89 -5.37
CA TYR A 48 -6.32 -9.92 -6.27
C TYR A 48 -5.23 -10.77 -5.60
N LEU A 49 -4.19 -10.14 -5.04
CA LEU A 49 -3.10 -10.85 -4.36
C LEU A 49 -3.59 -11.70 -3.17
N ARG A 50 -4.60 -11.23 -2.43
CA ARG A 50 -5.26 -12.00 -1.36
C ARG A 50 -5.95 -13.26 -1.88
N SER A 51 -6.47 -13.23 -3.10
CA SER A 51 -7.07 -14.41 -3.74
C SER A 51 -5.99 -15.41 -4.15
N GLU A 52 -4.92 -14.92 -4.78
CA GLU A 52 -3.74 -15.72 -5.14
C GLU A 52 -3.10 -16.38 -3.91
N TYR A 53 -2.95 -15.64 -2.81
CA TYR A 53 -2.45 -16.18 -1.54
C TYR A 53 -3.27 -17.38 -1.05
N LYS A 54 -4.60 -17.32 -1.14
CA LYS A 54 -5.46 -18.43 -0.73
C LYS A 54 -5.28 -19.65 -1.62
N ILE A 55 -5.12 -19.45 -2.92
CA ILE A 55 -4.88 -20.53 -3.90
C ILE A 55 -3.54 -21.20 -3.61
N ILE A 56 -2.47 -20.41 -3.47
CA ILE A 56 -1.11 -20.91 -3.18
C ILE A 56 -1.08 -21.63 -1.83
N ARG A 57 -1.61 -21.03 -0.76
CA ARG A 57 -1.64 -21.65 0.57
C ARG A 57 -2.42 -22.96 0.56
N LEU A 58 -3.51 -23.05 -0.19
CA LEU A 58 -4.25 -24.31 -0.35
C LEU A 58 -3.43 -25.37 -1.11
N SER A 59 -2.72 -24.98 -2.17
CA SER A 59 -1.84 -25.89 -2.92
C SER A 59 -0.74 -26.45 -2.03
N ARG A 60 -0.04 -25.57 -1.30
CA ARG A 60 1.02 -25.97 -0.36
C ARG A 60 0.50 -26.78 0.82
N TRP A 61 -0.72 -26.50 1.28
CA TRP A 61 -1.39 -27.34 2.28
C TRP A 61 -1.64 -28.76 1.76
N LYS A 62 -2.06 -28.92 0.50
CA LYS A 62 -2.21 -30.25 -0.11
C LYS A 62 -0.87 -30.97 -0.18
N TYR A 63 0.18 -30.27 -0.58
CA TYR A 63 1.54 -30.80 -0.64
C TYR A 63 2.02 -31.29 0.75
N TYR A 64 2.04 -30.44 1.77
CA TYR A 64 2.49 -30.85 3.10
C TYR A 64 1.56 -31.88 3.79
N SER A 65 0.30 -31.99 3.38
CA SER A 65 -0.63 -33.00 3.89
C SER A 65 -0.56 -34.34 3.16
N GLY A 66 0.31 -34.51 2.16
CA GLY A 66 0.42 -35.74 1.39
C GLY A 66 -0.67 -35.93 0.33
N LYS A 67 -1.36 -34.85 -0.07
CA LYS A 67 -2.53 -34.85 -0.98
C LYS A 67 -2.29 -34.14 -2.31
N ALA A 68 -1.09 -33.62 -2.56
CA ALA A 68 -0.70 -33.08 -3.86
C ALA A 68 -0.55 -34.18 -4.92
N ASP A 69 -0.38 -33.77 -6.18
CA ASP A 69 -0.11 -34.66 -7.29
C ASP A 69 1.23 -35.40 -7.07
N PRO A 70 1.35 -36.71 -7.36
CA PRO A 70 2.61 -37.45 -7.28
C PRO A 70 3.80 -36.74 -7.95
N LYS A 71 3.55 -36.05 -9.07
CA LYS A 71 4.60 -35.32 -9.79
C LYS A 71 5.20 -34.18 -8.97
N GLU A 72 4.41 -33.52 -8.12
CA GLU A 72 4.93 -32.44 -7.26
C GLU A 72 5.97 -32.96 -6.26
N TYR A 73 5.85 -34.21 -5.79
CA TYR A 73 6.85 -34.83 -4.91
C TYR A 73 8.08 -35.36 -5.65
N GLU A 74 7.95 -35.62 -6.96
CA GLU A 74 9.11 -35.92 -7.82
C GLU A 74 9.96 -34.65 -8.04
N ASP A 75 9.29 -33.53 -8.33
CA ASP A 75 9.92 -32.24 -8.58
C ASP A 75 10.46 -31.59 -7.28
N GLU A 76 9.72 -31.72 -6.17
CA GLU A 76 10.11 -31.24 -4.84
C GLU A 76 9.99 -32.41 -3.84
N PRO A 77 11.07 -33.19 -3.61
CA PRO A 77 11.01 -34.29 -2.66
C PRO A 77 10.87 -33.82 -1.21
N PHE A 78 9.98 -34.46 -0.45
CA PHE A 78 9.74 -34.15 0.96
C PHE A 78 9.37 -35.40 1.76
N ASP A 79 10.32 -35.88 2.56
CA ASP A 79 10.23 -37.16 3.29
C ASP A 79 9.63 -37.04 4.71
N LEU A 80 9.24 -35.83 5.14
CA LEU A 80 8.71 -35.60 6.48
C LEU A 80 7.18 -35.70 6.48
N LYS A 81 6.64 -36.48 7.41
CA LYS A 81 5.19 -36.48 7.67
C LYS A 81 4.83 -35.30 8.58
N VAL A 82 4.19 -34.27 8.01
CA VAL A 82 3.73 -33.11 8.76
C VAL A 82 2.47 -33.45 9.55
N LEU A 83 2.50 -33.20 10.86
CA LEU A 83 1.33 -33.34 11.71
C LEU A 83 0.39 -32.15 11.53
N LYS A 84 -0.92 -32.35 11.78
CA LYS A 84 -1.92 -31.28 11.67
C LYS A 84 -1.59 -30.06 12.54
N ASN A 85 -1.00 -30.28 13.71
CA ASN A 85 -0.62 -29.21 14.64
C ASN A 85 0.59 -28.40 14.15
N ASP A 86 1.45 -29.00 13.31
CA ASP A 86 2.65 -28.34 12.79
C ASP A 86 2.39 -27.72 11.41
N MET A 87 1.22 -27.97 10.79
CA MET A 87 0.90 -27.53 9.43
C MET A 87 1.10 -26.03 9.21
N ASP A 88 0.65 -25.19 10.14
CA ASP A 88 0.82 -23.74 10.00
C ASP A 88 2.29 -23.32 10.08
N LEU A 89 3.14 -24.02 10.85
CA LEU A 89 4.59 -23.75 10.89
C LEU A 89 5.23 -23.98 9.52
N PHE A 90 4.87 -25.07 8.84
CA PHE A 90 5.38 -25.36 7.49
C PHE A 90 4.84 -24.38 6.45
N LEU A 91 3.54 -24.06 6.49
CA LEU A 91 2.92 -23.12 5.55
C LEU A 91 3.44 -21.70 5.72
N ASP A 92 3.70 -21.26 6.96
CA ASP A 92 4.21 -19.93 7.22
C ASP A 92 5.70 -19.80 6.89
N GLY A 93 6.44 -20.93 6.87
CA GLY A 93 7.82 -21.00 6.40
C GLY A 93 7.99 -21.30 4.90
N ASP A 94 6.90 -21.62 4.19
CA ASP A 94 6.94 -21.98 2.78
C ASP A 94 7.31 -20.77 1.90
N VAL A 95 8.28 -20.96 1.01
CA VAL A 95 8.81 -19.87 0.17
C VAL A 95 7.76 -19.30 -0.78
N GLN A 96 6.87 -20.13 -1.33
CA GLN A 96 5.83 -19.65 -2.23
C GLN A 96 4.79 -18.82 -1.48
N VAL A 97 4.36 -19.31 -0.31
CA VAL A 97 3.42 -18.60 0.58
C VAL A 97 4.03 -17.28 1.07
N LEU A 98 5.29 -17.30 1.53
CA LEU A 98 6.01 -16.10 1.97
C LEU A 98 6.16 -15.08 0.84
N THR A 99 6.47 -15.54 -0.38
CA THR A 99 6.64 -14.65 -1.53
C THR A 99 5.38 -13.86 -1.84
N ILE A 100 4.21 -14.50 -1.88
CA ILE A 100 2.96 -13.80 -2.13
C ILE A 100 2.54 -12.94 -0.94
N LYS A 101 2.83 -13.37 0.30
CA LYS A 101 2.57 -12.59 1.51
C LYS A 101 3.38 -11.29 1.52
N ASN A 102 4.67 -11.36 1.23
CA ASN A 102 5.55 -10.18 1.14
C ASN A 102 5.06 -9.19 0.07
N LYS A 103 4.60 -9.70 -1.08
CA LYS A 103 3.99 -8.85 -2.14
C LYS A 103 2.72 -8.15 -1.65
N MET A 104 1.88 -8.84 -0.88
CA MET A 104 0.70 -8.24 -0.28
C MET A 104 1.07 -7.14 0.72
N GLU A 105 2.05 -7.40 1.60
CA GLU A 105 2.51 -6.43 2.60
C GLU A 105 3.08 -5.16 1.95
N GLU A 106 3.97 -5.30 0.96
CA GLU A 106 4.49 -4.17 0.18
C GLU A 106 3.35 -3.35 -0.46
N GLN A 107 2.33 -4.05 -0.97
CA GLN A 107 1.20 -3.41 -1.62
C GLN A 107 0.30 -2.66 -0.62
N GLU A 108 0.13 -3.19 0.60
CA GLU A 108 -0.57 -2.51 1.69
C GLU A 108 0.19 -1.27 2.18
N GLU A 109 1.52 -1.32 2.24
CA GLU A 109 2.35 -0.14 2.55
C GLU A 109 2.18 0.98 1.51
N LYS A 110 2.10 0.63 0.22
CA LYS A 110 1.82 1.61 -0.85
C LYS A 110 0.45 2.28 -0.65
N ILE A 111 -0.59 1.49 -0.37
CA ILE A 111 -1.93 2.04 -0.10
C ILE A 111 -1.88 3.02 1.06
N LYS A 112 -1.23 2.65 2.16
CA LYS A 112 -1.11 3.52 3.34
C LYS A 112 -0.43 4.84 3.00
N LEU A 113 0.67 4.81 2.26
CA LEU A 113 1.38 6.02 1.82
C LEU A 113 0.49 6.92 0.95
N ILE A 114 -0.27 6.34 0.01
CA ILE A 114 -1.21 7.07 -0.86
C ILE A 114 -2.32 7.72 -0.02
N GLU A 115 -2.93 6.99 0.90
CA GLU A 115 -4.01 7.50 1.75
C GLU A 115 -3.53 8.61 2.69
N ASP A 116 -2.36 8.45 3.29
CA ASP A 116 -1.78 9.48 4.13
C ASP A 116 -1.41 10.74 3.33
N THR A 117 -0.92 10.57 2.10
CA THR A 117 -0.66 11.68 1.18
C THR A 117 -1.95 12.42 0.80
N ALA A 118 -3.03 11.69 0.51
CA ALA A 118 -4.34 12.29 0.21
C ALA A 118 -4.83 13.15 1.39
N LYS A 119 -4.66 12.67 2.64
CA LYS A 119 -4.99 13.45 3.85
C LYS A 119 -4.14 14.72 3.97
N VAL A 120 -2.84 14.63 3.71
CA VAL A 120 -1.95 15.80 3.73
C VAL A 120 -2.41 16.85 2.73
N ILE A 121 -2.74 16.44 1.50
CA ILE A 121 -3.23 17.34 0.44
C ILE A 121 -4.56 17.98 0.85
N GLN A 122 -5.51 17.21 1.37
CA GLN A 122 -6.80 17.73 1.84
C GLN A 122 -6.63 18.75 2.99
N ASN A 123 -5.71 18.47 3.92
CA ASN A 123 -5.42 19.35 5.04
C ASN A 123 -4.64 20.61 4.63
N ALA A 124 -4.02 20.63 3.45
CA ALA A 124 -3.25 21.77 2.97
C ALA A 124 -4.09 23.05 2.88
N SER A 125 -5.40 22.95 2.57
CA SER A 125 -6.30 24.12 2.53
C SER A 125 -6.36 24.86 3.87
N PHE A 126 -6.40 24.11 4.98
CA PHE A 126 -6.35 24.68 6.33
C PHE A 126 -5.00 25.33 6.63
N ASN A 127 -3.90 24.68 6.23
CA ASN A 127 -2.55 25.21 6.43
C ASN A 127 -2.32 26.51 5.65
N ILE A 128 -2.80 26.58 4.41
CA ILE A 128 -2.74 27.78 3.57
C ILE A 128 -3.57 28.90 4.20
N SER A 129 -4.81 28.60 4.62
CA SER A 129 -5.69 29.55 5.29
C SER A 129 -5.05 30.14 6.56
N ASN A 130 -4.44 29.30 7.39
CA ASN A 130 -3.74 29.73 8.60
C ASN A 130 -2.50 30.58 8.28
N THR A 131 -1.75 30.22 7.24
CA THR A 131 -0.59 30.98 6.76
C THR A 131 -0.99 32.37 6.27
N ILE A 132 -2.08 32.47 5.51
CA ILE A 132 -2.62 33.76 5.03
C ILE A 132 -3.07 34.62 6.22
N LYS A 133 -3.81 34.05 7.18
CA LYS A 133 -4.22 34.76 8.40
C LYS A 133 -3.02 35.29 9.19
N TRP A 134 -1.97 34.48 9.35
CA TRP A 134 -0.74 34.89 10.01
C TRP A 134 -0.04 36.05 9.28
N LYS A 135 0.03 36.00 7.94
CA LYS A 135 0.58 37.11 7.13
C LYS A 135 -0.23 38.40 7.28
N LYS A 136 -1.57 38.31 7.28
CA LYS A 136 -2.46 39.45 7.53
C LYS A 136 -2.25 40.06 8.91
N PHE A 137 -2.17 39.21 9.94
CA PHE A 137 -1.88 39.63 11.31
C PHE A 137 -0.55 40.40 11.41
N LEU A 138 0.52 39.89 10.80
CA LEU A 138 1.83 40.57 10.77
C LEU A 138 1.79 41.90 10.01
N ALA A 139 0.92 42.03 9.01
CA ALA A 139 0.71 43.26 8.26
C ALA A 139 -0.16 44.30 9.01
N GLY A 140 -0.65 43.98 10.21
CA GLY A 140 -1.52 44.84 11.02
C GLY A 140 -3.00 44.80 10.62
N ASP A 141 -3.38 43.87 9.75
CA ASP A 141 -4.76 43.68 9.30
C ASP A 141 -5.48 42.73 10.29
N LEU A 142 -6.18 43.32 11.27
CA LEU A 142 -6.81 42.64 12.42
C LEU A 142 -8.31 42.33 12.22
N THR A 143 -8.81 42.41 10.98
CA THR A 143 -10.21 42.11 10.63
C THR A 143 -10.39 40.81 9.87
#